data_AF-A0A1T1HNR4-F1
#
_entry.id   AF-A0A1T1HNR4-F1
#
_cell.length_a   1.000
_cell.length_b   1.000
_cell.length_c   1.000
_cell.angle_alpha   90.00
_cell.angle_beta   90.00
_cell.angle_gamma   90.00
#
_symmetry.space_group_name_H-M   'P 1'
#
loop_
_entity.id
_entity.type
_entity.pdbx_description
1 polymer ?
#
loop_
_entity_poly.entity_id
_entity_poly.type
_entity_poly.pdbx_seq_one_letter_code
_entity_poly.pdbx_strand_id
1 'polypeptide(L)'
;MAKTVQERSTKTARKRVALAEEELRLRVRSGTRQALADLMEWSGITEQGEAMTLMIHHLHALGSAKCQPLLNPPRHNYEPSQNVAREFRNKSLLAIQKDPGDEIIEPA
;
A
#
# COMPACT_ATOMS: atom_id res chain seq x y z
N MET A 1 3.56 -49.78 7.23
CA MET A 1 2.74 -49.25 6.12
C MET A 1 3.00 -47.75 5.98
N ALA A 2 3.08 -47.24 4.74
CA ALA A 2 3.26 -45.80 4.51
C ALA A 2 1.96 -45.05 4.88
N LYS A 3 2.10 -43.89 5.54
CA LYS A 3 0.93 -43.09 5.96
C LYS A 3 0.14 -42.59 4.76
N THR A 4 -1.18 -42.63 4.88
CA THR A 4 -2.08 -42.10 3.86
C THR A 4 -1.94 -40.57 3.78
N VAL A 5 -2.35 -39.98 2.66
CA VAL A 5 -2.34 -38.51 2.48
C VAL A 5 -3.25 -37.84 3.52
N GLN A 6 -4.39 -38.47 3.85
CA GLN A 6 -5.35 -38.02 4.86
C GLN A 6 -4.72 -37.91 6.25
N GLU A 7 -3.99 -38.95 6.69
CA GLU A 7 -3.30 -38.98 7.99
C GLU A 7 -2.18 -37.93 8.10
N ARG A 8 -1.52 -37.62 6.98
CA ARG A 8 -0.51 -36.55 6.93
C ARG A 8 -1.13 -35.16 7.03
N SER A 9 -2.26 -34.95 6.34
CA SER A 9 -3.01 -33.70 6.39
C SER A 9 -3.55 -33.43 7.79
N THR A 10 -4.19 -34.42 8.43
CA THR A 10 -4.74 -34.27 9.79
C THR A 10 -3.65 -34.03 10.84
N LYS A 11 -2.48 -34.70 10.73
CA LYS A 11 -1.33 -34.44 11.61
C LYS A 11 -0.84 -33.00 11.48
N THR A 12 -0.79 -32.47 10.26
CA THR A 12 -0.34 -31.09 10.00
C THR A 12 -1.35 -30.08 10.53
N ALA A 13 -2.66 -30.31 10.31
CA ALA A 13 -3.72 -29.47 10.86
C ALA A 13 -3.69 -29.42 12.39
N ARG A 14 -3.49 -30.56 13.07
CA ARG A 14 -3.37 -30.61 14.53
C ARG A 14 -2.18 -29.80 15.05
N LYS A 15 -1.05 -29.82 14.35
CA LYS A 15 0.14 -29.02 14.72
C LYS A 15 -0.14 -27.53 14.62
N ARG A 16 -0.79 -27.08 13.55
CA ARG A 16 -1.17 -25.67 13.35
C ARG A 16 -2.01 -25.15 14.50
N VAL A 17 -3.04 -25.92 14.89
CA VAL A 17 -3.90 -25.58 16.02
C VAL A 17 -3.10 -25.55 17.33
N ALA A 18 -2.23 -26.52 17.57
CA ALA A 18 -1.43 -26.58 18.79
C ALA A 18 -0.42 -25.42 18.92
N LEU A 19 0.10 -24.91 17.80
CA LEU A 19 1.03 -23.79 17.76
C LEU A 19 0.33 -22.43 17.58
N ALA A 20 -1.01 -22.41 17.57
CA ALA A 20 -1.83 -21.24 17.25
C ALA A 20 -1.36 -20.54 15.95
N GLU A 21 -0.92 -21.34 14.96
CA GLU A 21 -0.49 -20.83 13.67
C GLU A 21 -1.69 -20.22 12.93
N GLU A 22 -1.61 -18.93 12.65
CA GLU A 22 -2.57 -18.22 11.81
C GLU A 22 -2.02 -18.07 10.39
N GLU A 23 -2.87 -18.34 9.39
CA GLU A 23 -2.48 -18.22 7.99
C GLU A 23 -2.68 -16.78 7.49
N LEU A 24 -1.57 -16.06 7.28
CA LEU A 24 -1.61 -14.73 6.66
C LEU A 24 -1.59 -14.84 5.13
N ARG A 25 -2.72 -14.57 4.47
CA ARG A 25 -2.82 -14.56 3.00
C ARG A 25 -2.82 -13.15 2.44
N LEU A 26 -1.82 -12.84 1.62
CA LEU A 26 -1.70 -11.55 0.94
C LEU A 26 -1.74 -11.72 -0.59
N ARG A 27 -2.72 -11.09 -1.24
CA ARG A 27 -2.77 -10.98 -2.71
C ARG A 27 -2.10 -9.66 -3.12
N VAL A 28 -1.09 -9.73 -3.98
CA VAL A 28 -0.27 -8.58 -4.36
C VAL A 28 -0.24 -8.34 -5.86
N ARG A 29 -0.05 -7.07 -6.27
CA ARG A 29 0.25 -6.68 -7.65
C ARG A 29 1.74 -6.89 -7.95
N SER A 30 2.13 -6.82 -9.23
CA SER A 30 3.52 -7.02 -9.69
C SER A 30 4.52 -6.10 -8.99
N GLY A 31 4.18 -4.81 -8.79
CA GLY A 31 5.08 -3.85 -8.13
C GLY A 31 5.42 -4.23 -6.69
N THR A 32 4.43 -4.63 -5.89
CA THR A 32 4.66 -5.10 -4.52
C THR A 32 5.47 -6.40 -4.49
N ARG A 33 5.24 -7.30 -5.46
CA ARG A 33 6.02 -8.54 -5.59
C ARG A 33 7.48 -8.23 -5.92
N GLN A 34 7.74 -7.26 -6.80
CA GLN A 34 9.11 -6.85 -7.14
C GLN A 34 9.80 -6.23 -5.92
N ALA A 35 9.14 -5.32 -5.21
CA ALA A 35 9.71 -4.72 -4.00
C ALA A 35 10.09 -5.77 -2.94
N LEU A 36 9.27 -6.83 -2.78
CA LEU A 36 9.62 -7.95 -1.91
C LEU A 36 10.86 -8.71 -2.41
N ALA A 37 10.99 -8.94 -3.72
CA ALA A 37 12.14 -9.60 -4.31
C ALA A 37 13.43 -8.79 -4.10
N ASP A 38 13.38 -7.48 -4.28
CA ASP A 38 14.53 -6.60 -4.08
C ASP A 38 14.97 -6.61 -2.61
N LEU A 39 14.02 -6.54 -1.67
CA LEU A 39 14.31 -6.62 -0.23
C LEU A 39 14.95 -7.96 0.15
N MET A 40 14.47 -9.05 -0.44
CA MET A 40 15.05 -10.39 -0.27
C MET A 40 16.48 -10.45 -0.80
N GLU A 41 16.72 -9.90 -1.99
CA GLU A 41 18.07 -9.85 -2.59
C GLU A 41 19.04 -9.05 -1.72
N TRP A 42 18.65 -7.85 -1.26
CA TRP A 42 19.50 -6.99 -0.44
C TRP A 42 19.85 -7.60 0.91
N SER A 43 18.97 -8.43 1.46
CA SER A 43 19.15 -9.09 2.76
C SER A 43 19.71 -10.51 2.66
N GLY A 44 19.85 -11.06 1.44
CA GLY A 44 20.26 -12.45 1.22
C GLY A 44 19.21 -13.48 1.67
N ILE A 45 17.95 -13.08 1.86
CA ILE A 45 16.87 -13.97 2.30
C ILE A 45 16.23 -14.64 1.08
N THR A 46 16.18 -15.97 1.08
CA THR A 46 15.61 -16.74 -0.04
C THR A 46 14.13 -17.08 0.11
N GLU A 47 13.61 -17.03 1.34
CA GLU A 47 12.24 -17.44 1.68
C GLU A 47 11.34 -16.21 1.94
N GLN A 48 10.20 -16.13 1.25
CA GLN A 48 9.31 -14.97 1.32
C GLN A 48 8.67 -14.81 2.70
N GLY A 49 8.26 -15.92 3.33
CA GLY A 49 7.65 -15.94 4.66
C GLY A 49 8.60 -15.45 5.74
N GLU A 50 9.87 -15.84 5.67
CA GLU A 50 10.95 -15.38 6.54
C GLU A 50 11.18 -13.89 6.36
N ALA A 51 11.32 -13.41 5.12
CA ALA A 51 11.48 -11.98 4.83
C ALA A 51 10.31 -11.17 5.42
N MET A 52 9.07 -11.62 5.21
CA MET A 52 7.87 -10.97 5.75
C MET A 52 7.84 -10.98 7.29
N THR A 53 8.16 -12.11 7.90
CA THR A 53 8.19 -12.27 9.36
C THR A 53 9.23 -11.35 9.98
N LEU A 54 10.43 -11.29 9.40
CA LEU A 54 11.51 -10.41 9.88
C LEU A 54 11.15 -8.94 9.71
N MET A 55 10.54 -8.55 8.59
CA MET A 55 10.07 -7.17 8.41
C MET A 55 9.07 -6.76 9.50
N ILE A 56 8.09 -7.61 9.82
CA ILE A 56 7.11 -7.33 10.87
C ILE A 56 7.80 -7.15 12.23
N HIS A 57 8.70 -8.07 12.59
CA HIS A 57 9.41 -8.00 13.88
C HIS A 57 10.35 -6.80 13.98
N HIS A 58 11.12 -6.51 12.93
CA HIS A 58 12.01 -5.35 12.92
C HIS A 58 11.23 -4.04 12.98
N LEU A 59 10.15 -3.94 12.21
CA LEU A 59 9.29 -2.76 12.23
C LEU A 59 8.66 -2.56 13.61
N HIS A 60 8.22 -3.63 14.28
CA HIS A 60 7.73 -3.57 15.65
C HIS A 60 8.82 -3.15 16.64
N ALA A 61 10.04 -3.67 16.50
CA ALA A 61 11.18 -3.35 17.37
C ALA A 61 11.61 -1.87 17.30
N LEU A 62 11.32 -1.17 16.19
CA LEU A 62 11.56 0.27 16.08
C LEU A 62 10.67 1.09 17.03
N GLY A 63 9.55 0.54 17.49
CA GLY A 63 8.55 1.22 18.32
C GLY A 63 7.65 2.17 17.53
N SER A 64 6.50 2.51 18.12
CA SER A 64 5.39 3.22 17.44
C SER A 64 5.82 4.51 16.72
N ALA A 65 6.59 5.36 17.39
CA ALA A 65 6.99 6.66 16.83
C ALA A 65 7.88 6.55 15.58
N LYS A 66 8.78 5.56 15.54
CA LYS A 66 9.68 5.36 14.40
C LYS A 66 9.04 4.54 13.29
N CYS A 67 8.07 3.69 13.63
CA CYS A 67 7.31 2.89 12.68
C CYS A 67 6.28 3.73 11.90
N GLN A 68 5.62 4.69 12.54
CA GLN A 68 4.56 5.50 11.94
C GLN A 68 4.90 6.12 10.57
N PRO A 69 6.06 6.78 10.38
CA PRO A 69 6.43 7.36 9.09
C PRO A 69 6.62 6.33 7.96
N LEU A 70 6.97 5.08 8.29
CA LEU A 70 7.17 4.01 7.31
C LEU A 70 5.84 3.43 6.82
N LEU A 71 4.81 3.42 7.68
CA LEU A 71 3.47 2.96 7.34
C LEU A 71 2.59 4.06 6.74
N ASN A 72 2.94 5.32 6.99
CA ASN A 72 2.26 6.49 6.45
C ASN A 72 3.19 7.18 5.44
N PRO A 73 3.24 6.71 4.18
CA PRO A 73 4.05 7.38 3.16
C PRO A 73 3.63 8.85 3.07
N PRO A 74 4.59 9.79 2.96
CA PRO A 74 4.29 11.20 2.89
C PRO A 74 3.36 11.46 1.71
N ARG A 75 2.13 11.86 2.00
CA ARG A 75 1.26 12.42 0.96
C ARG A 75 1.90 13.73 0.55
N HIS A 76 2.10 13.90 -0.75
CA HIS A 76 2.54 15.18 -1.28
C HIS A 76 1.38 16.15 -1.10
N ASN A 77 1.42 16.94 -0.02
CA ASN A 77 0.48 18.04 0.15
C ASN A 77 0.94 19.18 -0.75
N TYR A 78 0.18 19.45 -1.80
CA TYR A 78 0.44 20.60 -2.67
C TYR A 78 -0.38 21.78 -2.19
N GLU A 79 0.28 22.73 -1.54
CA GLU A 79 -0.28 24.05 -1.29
C GLU A 79 0.35 25.03 -2.28
N PRO A 80 -0.44 25.65 -3.19
CA PRO A 80 0.11 26.62 -4.12
C PRO A 80 0.68 27.81 -3.36
N SER A 81 1.83 28.33 -3.79
CA SER A 81 2.37 29.57 -3.23
C SER A 81 1.37 30.72 -3.38
N GLN A 82 1.41 31.70 -2.47
CA GLN A 82 0.49 32.83 -2.48
C GLN A 82 0.49 33.58 -3.84
N ASN A 83 1.65 33.65 -4.50
CA ASN A 83 1.78 34.27 -5.82
C ASN A 83 1.03 33.47 -6.88
N VAL A 84 1.18 32.14 -6.89
CA VAL A 84 0.49 31.24 -7.83
C VAL A 84 -1.02 31.26 -7.58
N ALA A 85 -1.45 31.24 -6.31
CA ALA A 85 -2.86 31.32 -5.94
C ALA A 85 -3.49 32.65 -6.38
N ARG A 86 -2.76 33.77 -6.23
CA ARG A 86 -3.21 35.10 -6.67
C ARG A 86 -3.30 35.18 -8.20
N GLU A 87 -2.29 34.69 -8.90
CA GLU A 87 -2.32 34.64 -10.36
C GLU A 87 -3.48 33.80 -10.89
N PHE A 88 -3.67 32.60 -10.32
CA PHE A 88 -4.77 31.72 -10.68
C PHE A 88 -6.11 32.44 -10.48
N ARG A 89 -6.33 33.07 -9.33
CA ARG A 89 -7.56 33.85 -9.06
C ARG A 89 -7.77 34.95 -10.10
N ASN A 90 -6.75 35.75 -10.38
CA ASN A 90 -6.87 36.88 -11.30
C ASN A 90 -7.18 36.41 -12.73
N LYS A 91 -6.50 35.37 -13.21
CA LYS A 91 -6.74 34.79 -14.54
C LYS A 91 -8.12 34.15 -14.64
N SER A 92 -8.58 33.46 -13.59
CA SER A 92 -9.94 32.90 -13.55
C SER A 92 -11.02 33.98 -13.62
N LEU A 93 -10.84 35.11 -12.91
CA LEU A 93 -11.79 36.23 -13.00
C LEU A 93 -11.82 36.86 -14.40
N LEU A 94 -10.67 37.01 -15.05
CA LEU A 94 -10.61 37.51 -16.43
C LEU A 94 -11.26 36.54 -17.42
N ALA A 95 -11.12 35.23 -17.21
CA ALA A 95 -11.76 34.22 -18.04
C ALA A 95 -13.29 34.30 -17.92
N ILE A 96 -13.83 34.40 -16.69
CA ILE A 96 -15.27 34.53 -16.43
C ILE A 96 -15.85 35.80 -17.08
N GLN A 97 -15.11 36.92 -17.04
CA GLN A 97 -15.57 38.16 -17.69
C GLN A 97 -15.59 38.09 -19.21
N LYS A 98 -14.77 37.23 -19.81
CA LYS A 98 -14.71 37.03 -21.25
C LYS A 98 -15.67 35.95 -21.74
N ASP A 99 -16.24 35.19 -20.82
CA ASP A 99 -17.21 34.15 -21.13
C ASP A 99 -18.54 34.83 -21.51
N PRO A 100 -19.00 34.71 -22.78
CA PRO A 100 -20.26 35.30 -23.21
C PRO A 100 -21.49 34.61 -22.57
N GLY A 101 -21.29 33.55 -21.79
CA GLY A 101 -22.35 32.74 -21.20
C GLY A 101 -22.85 31.67 -22.18
N ASP A 102 -23.60 30.69 -21.67
CA ASP A 102 -24.18 29.63 -22.50
C ASP A 102 -25.19 30.21 -23.50
N GLU A 103 -25.13 29.75 -24.75
CA GLU A 103 -26.14 30.05 -25.76
C GLU A 103 -27.49 29.44 -25.32
N ILE A 104 -28.48 30.29 -25.05
CA ILE A 104 -29.85 29.83 -24.77
C ILE A 104 -30.48 29.42 -26.10
N ILE A 105 -30.51 28.12 -26.39
CA ILE A 105 -31.25 27.56 -27.52
C ILE A 105 -32.69 27.36 -27.06
N GLU A 106 -33.60 28.24 -27.49
CA GLU A 106 -35.03 28.06 -27.24
C GLU A 106 -35.58 26.87 -28.06
N PRO A 107 -36.45 26.02 -27.47
CA PRO A 107 -37.03 24.88 -28.17
C PRO A 107 -37.93 25.34 -29.33
N ALA A 108 -37.80 24.64 -30.47
CA ALA A 108 -38.55 24.89 -31.70
C ALA A 108 -40.04 24.54 -31.61
#